data_AF-Q0RPR3-F1
#
_entry.id   AF-Q0RPR3-F1
#
_cell.length_a   1.000
_cell.length_b   1.000
_cell.length_c   1.000
_cell.angle_alpha   90.00
_cell.angle_beta   90.00
_cell.angle_gamma   90.00
#
_symmetry.space_group_name_H-M   'P 1'
#
loop_
_entity.id
_entity.type
_entity.pdbx_description
1 polymer ?
#
loop_
_entity_poly.entity_id
_entity_poly.type
_entity_poly.pdbx_seq_one_letter_code
_entity_poly.pdbx_strand_id
1 'polypeptide(L)'
;MSDFDLVHDSEAAATFVTAFRAQFPALAAGRSDTALRDDGTHICVDDLPEGGDRLALTRIPARFADGGVTPDQPTAGAILALARSTVCAAASTP
;
A
#
# COMPACT_ATOMS: atom_id res chain seq x y z
N MET A 1 -12.10 -17.39 -2.98
CA MET A 1 -11.74 -15.96 -3.00
C MET A 1 -10.76 -15.79 -1.86
N SER A 2 -9.55 -15.34 -2.16
CA SER A 2 -8.49 -15.23 -1.15
C SER A 2 -8.67 -13.94 -0.35
N ASP A 3 -8.10 -13.84 0.85
CA ASP A 3 -8.10 -12.58 1.63
C ASP A 3 -7.49 -11.41 0.83
N PHE A 4 -6.52 -11.73 -0.05
CA PHE A 4 -5.98 -10.77 -1.03
C PHE A 4 -7.06 -10.22 -1.97
N ASP A 5 -7.84 -11.09 -2.64
CA ASP A 5 -8.86 -10.67 -3.61
C ASP A 5 -9.94 -9.80 -2.94
N LEU A 6 -10.36 -10.20 -1.73
CA LEU A 6 -11.32 -9.47 -0.89
C LEU A 6 -10.85 -8.04 -0.60
N VAL A 7 -9.58 -7.88 -0.22
CA VAL A 7 -9.01 -6.59 0.15
C VAL A 7 -8.69 -5.75 -1.09
N HIS A 8 -8.15 -6.35 -2.14
CA HIS A 8 -7.83 -5.69 -3.40
C HIS A 8 -9.08 -5.06 -4.05
N ASP A 9 -10.20 -5.78 -4.09
CA ASP A 9 -11.44 -5.31 -4.73
C ASP A 9 -12.30 -4.42 -3.82
N SER A 10 -11.82 -4.12 -2.59
CA SER A 10 -12.54 -3.30 -1.63
C SER A 10 -12.53 -1.81 -1.97
N GLU A 11 -13.57 -1.10 -1.53
CA GLU A 11 -13.62 0.38 -1.58
C GLU A 11 -12.45 1.02 -0.80
N ALA A 12 -11.96 0.33 0.24
CA ALA A 12 -10.81 0.77 1.02
C ALA A 12 -9.52 0.79 0.17
N ALA A 13 -9.31 -0.21 -0.68
CA ALA A 13 -8.19 -0.21 -1.63
C ALA A 13 -8.33 0.89 -2.70
N ALA A 14 -9.55 1.17 -3.18
CA ALA A 14 -9.77 2.33 -4.06
C ALA A 14 -9.51 3.68 -3.36
N THR A 15 -9.88 3.80 -2.09
CA THR A 15 -9.59 4.97 -1.25
C THR A 15 -8.09 5.15 -1.04
N PHE A 16 -7.36 4.07 -0.79
CA PHE A 16 -5.90 4.07 -0.72
C PHE A 16 -5.28 4.66 -1.98
N VAL A 17 -5.67 4.18 -3.18
CA VAL A 17 -5.14 4.69 -4.45
C VAL A 17 -5.39 6.19 -4.61
N THR A 18 -6.61 6.64 -4.32
CA THR A 18 -6.99 8.05 -4.43
C THR A 18 -6.13 8.92 -3.52
N ALA A 19 -5.99 8.53 -2.25
CA ALA A 19 -5.17 9.24 -1.28
C ALA A 19 -3.67 9.16 -1.60
N PHE A 20 -3.20 8.02 -2.09
CA PHE A 20 -1.82 7.81 -2.50
C PHE A 20 -1.44 8.74 -3.66
N ARG A 21 -2.29 8.83 -4.70
CA ARG A 21 -2.09 9.73 -5.84
C ARG A 21 -2.04 11.20 -5.42
N ALA A 22 -2.87 11.58 -4.45
CA ALA A 22 -2.90 12.95 -3.94
C ALA A 22 -1.64 13.30 -3.11
N GLN A 23 -1.17 12.37 -2.27
CA GLN A 23 -0.05 12.61 -1.36
C GLN A 23 1.33 12.37 -2.00
N PHE A 24 1.41 11.43 -2.94
CA PHE A 24 2.66 10.98 -3.58
C PHE A 24 2.57 11.00 -5.11
N PRO A 25 2.26 12.14 -5.74
CA PRO A 25 1.99 12.21 -7.18
C PRO A 25 3.19 11.72 -8.03
N ALA A 26 4.43 11.94 -7.58
CA ALA A 26 5.63 11.47 -8.28
C ALA A 26 5.78 9.94 -8.25
N LEU A 27 5.41 9.29 -7.14
CA LEU A 27 5.46 7.83 -7.01
C LEU A 27 4.25 7.15 -7.68
N ALA A 28 3.17 7.90 -7.91
CA ALA A 28 1.96 7.40 -8.56
C ALA A 28 1.91 7.67 -10.07
N ALA A 29 2.81 8.52 -10.58
CA ALA A 29 2.91 8.83 -12.00
C ALA A 29 3.19 7.54 -12.78
N GLY A 30 2.48 7.29 -13.88
CA GLY A 30 2.69 6.10 -14.72
C GLY A 30 2.18 4.77 -14.14
N ARG A 31 1.85 4.72 -12.83
CA ARG A 31 1.32 3.52 -12.19
C ARG A 31 -0.18 3.35 -12.44
N SER A 32 -0.63 2.13 -12.66
CA SER A 32 -2.06 1.81 -12.74
C SER A 32 -2.70 1.75 -11.35
N ASP A 33 -4.01 1.97 -11.28
CA ASP A 33 -4.74 1.85 -10.02
C ASP A 33 -4.66 0.42 -9.46
N THR A 34 -4.75 -0.60 -10.31
CA THR A 34 -4.58 -2.01 -9.92
C THR A 34 -3.23 -2.25 -9.23
N ALA A 35 -2.13 -1.78 -9.82
CA ALA A 35 -0.80 -1.99 -9.23
C ALA A 35 -0.66 -1.29 -7.86
N LEU A 36 -1.30 -0.12 -7.69
CA LEU A 36 -1.31 0.57 -6.40
C LEU A 36 -2.21 -0.14 -5.38
N ARG A 37 -3.34 -0.74 -5.79
CA ARG A 37 -4.17 -1.57 -4.91
C ARG A 37 -3.42 -2.82 -4.48
N ASP A 38 -2.82 -3.55 -5.42
CA ASP A 38 -2.03 -4.75 -5.14
C ASP A 38 -0.96 -4.46 -4.07
N ASP A 39 -0.20 -3.38 -4.25
CA ASP A 39 0.84 -3.00 -3.31
C ASP A 39 0.30 -2.63 -1.93
N GLY A 40 -0.80 -1.87 -1.87
CA GLY A 40 -1.47 -1.53 -0.62
C GLY A 40 -2.00 -2.79 0.09
N THR A 41 -2.57 -3.73 -0.66
CA THR A 41 -3.08 -5.01 -0.15
C THR A 41 -1.94 -5.85 0.42
N HIS A 42 -0.85 -6.04 -0.32
CA HIS A 42 0.30 -6.81 0.13
C HIS A 42 0.92 -6.30 1.45
N ILE A 43 0.90 -4.97 1.69
CA ILE A 43 1.32 -4.44 3.00
C ILE A 43 0.49 -5.08 4.12
N CYS A 44 -0.82 -5.18 3.94
CA CYS A 44 -1.76 -5.58 4.98
C CYS A 44 -1.90 -7.09 5.12
N VAL A 45 -1.85 -7.85 4.01
CA VAL A 45 -2.10 -9.30 4.02
C VAL A 45 -0.82 -10.13 4.10
N ASP A 46 0.34 -9.57 3.71
CA ASP A 46 1.62 -10.28 3.77
C ASP A 46 2.62 -9.60 4.71
N ASP A 47 3.00 -8.35 4.42
CA ASP A 47 4.16 -7.73 5.08
C ASP A 47 3.93 -7.53 6.59
N LEU A 48 2.75 -7.05 6.98
CA LEU A 48 2.39 -6.84 8.38
C LEU A 48 2.22 -8.15 9.16
N PRO A 49 1.49 -9.17 8.67
CA PRO A 49 1.42 -10.47 9.33
C PRO A 49 2.77 -11.21 9.43
N GLU A 50 3.63 -11.13 8.41
CA GLU A 50 4.91 -11.85 8.39
C GLU A 50 5.96 -11.23 9.33
N GLY A 51 6.03 -9.90 9.40
CA GLY A 51 7.14 -9.23 10.11
C GLY A 51 6.84 -7.84 10.63
N GLY A 52 5.57 -7.43 10.63
CA GLY A 52 5.10 -6.16 11.15
C GLY A 52 5.71 -4.95 10.44
N ASP A 53 5.72 -3.82 11.13
CA ASP A 53 6.17 -2.52 10.63
C ASP A 53 7.58 -2.59 10.04
N ARG A 54 8.47 -3.34 10.69
CA ARG A 54 9.87 -3.45 10.24
C ARG A 54 9.96 -4.06 8.85
N LEU A 55 9.22 -5.14 8.60
CA LEU A 55 9.24 -5.80 7.29
C LEU A 55 8.56 -4.93 6.22
N ALA A 56 7.40 -4.36 6.55
CA ALA A 56 6.69 -3.44 5.67
C ALA A 56 7.56 -2.24 5.28
N LEU A 57 8.18 -1.55 6.25
CA LEU A 57 9.07 -0.40 6.00
C LEU A 57 10.32 -0.79 5.20
N THR A 58 10.77 -2.04 5.27
CA THR A 58 11.89 -2.53 4.46
C THR A 58 11.48 -2.80 3.01
N ARG A 59 10.25 -3.28 2.78
CA ARG A 59 9.75 -3.66 1.45
C ARG A 59 9.11 -2.49 0.68
N ILE A 60 8.49 -1.54 1.37
CA ILE A 60 7.79 -0.38 0.76
C ILE A 60 8.67 0.39 -0.23
N PRO A 61 9.95 0.73 0.06
CA PRO A 61 10.78 1.48 -0.89
C PRO A 61 10.90 0.77 -2.25
N ALA A 62 11.19 -0.53 -2.27
CA ALA A 62 11.31 -1.28 -3.51
C ALA A 62 9.95 -1.47 -4.21
N ARG A 63 8.89 -1.68 -3.43
CA ARG A 63 7.53 -1.92 -3.92
C ARG A 63 6.93 -0.68 -4.60
N PHE A 64 7.17 0.50 -4.04
CA PHE A 64 6.62 1.76 -4.55
C PHE A 64 7.61 2.58 -5.38
N ALA A 65 8.80 2.04 -5.67
CA ALA A 65 9.74 2.72 -6.55
C ALA A 65 9.19 2.78 -7.98
N ASP A 66 9.12 3.98 -8.54
CA ASP A 66 8.66 4.21 -9.91
C ASP A 66 9.35 5.43 -10.52
N GLY A 67 9.55 5.43 -11.84
CA GLY A 67 10.13 6.58 -12.55
C GLY A 67 11.53 7.01 -12.07
N GLY A 68 12.29 6.11 -11.44
CA GLY A 68 13.57 6.42 -10.82
C GLY A 68 13.49 7.09 -9.44
N VAL A 69 12.28 7.25 -8.89
CA VAL A 69 12.03 7.74 -7.53
C VAL A 69 11.84 6.55 -6.61
N THR A 70 12.68 6.43 -5.59
CA THR A 70 12.50 5.46 -4.51
C THR A 70 12.02 6.21 -3.26
N PRO A 71 10.94 5.79 -2.60
CA PRO A 71 10.51 6.36 -1.33
C PRO A 71 11.65 6.31 -0.30
N ASP A 72 11.95 7.44 0.32
CA ASP A 72 12.83 7.47 1.48
C ASP A 72 12.11 6.93 2.73
N GLN A 73 12.84 6.80 3.84
CA GLN A 73 12.28 6.26 5.08
C GLN A 73 11.03 7.02 5.60
N PRO A 74 10.99 8.36 5.65
CA PRO A 74 9.78 9.07 6.07
C PRO A 74 8.62 8.88 5.10
N THR A 75 8.87 8.85 3.78
CA THR A 75 7.84 8.57 2.78
C THR A 75 7.30 7.15 2.93
N ALA A 76 8.17 6.16 3.13
CA ALA A 76 7.77 4.79 3.39
C ALA A 76 6.90 4.67 4.67
N GLY A 77 7.24 5.43 5.71
CA GLY A 77 6.42 5.55 6.92
C GLY A 77 5.03 6.13 6.65
N ALA A 78 4.95 7.17 5.82
CA ALA A 78 3.67 7.78 5.44
C ALA A 78 2.81 6.84 4.59
N ILE A 79 3.42 6.08 3.66
CA ILE A 79 2.73 5.06 2.87
C ILE A 79 2.18 3.94 3.77
N LEU A 80 2.98 3.46 4.73
CA LEU A 80 2.53 2.45 5.70
C LEU A 80 1.35 2.96 6.54
N ALA A 81 1.42 4.20 7.03
CA ALA A 81 0.34 4.81 7.80
C ALA A 81 -0.94 4.93 6.96
N LEU A 82 -0.81 5.30 5.68
CA LEU A 82 -1.94 5.39 4.76
C LEU A 82 -2.57 4.01 4.49
N ALA A 83 -1.76 2.98 4.22
CA ALA A 83 -2.24 1.62 4.03
C ALA A 83 -3.00 1.11 5.27
N ARG A 84 -2.52 1.45 6.47
CA ARG A 84 -3.18 1.10 7.73
C ARG A 84 -4.52 1.77 7.94
N SER A 85 -4.60 3.08 7.67
CA SER A 85 -5.83 3.86 7.86
C SER A 85 -6.89 3.58 6.80
N THR A 86 -6.53 2.84 5.75
CA THR A 86 -7.43 2.49 4.64
C THR A 86 -7.56 0.97 4.53
N VAL A 87 -6.61 0.34 3.82
CA VAL A 87 -6.64 -1.07 3.41
C VAL A 87 -6.65 -2.03 4.62
N CYS A 88 -5.76 -1.85 5.60
CA CYS A 88 -5.62 -2.84 6.67
C CYS A 88 -6.81 -2.81 7.65
N ALA A 89 -7.48 -1.66 7.80
CA ALA A 89 -8.70 -1.55 8.58
C ALA A 89 -9.83 -2.40 7.98
N ALA A 90 -9.93 -2.46 6.65
CA ALA A 90 -10.88 -3.33 5.96
C ALA A 90 -10.52 -4.81 6.10
N ALA A 91 -9.22 -5.16 6.01
CA ALA A 91 -8.75 -6.54 6.19
C ALA A 91 -8.99 -7.12 7.61
N SER A 92 -9.23 -6.25 8.60
CA SER A 92 -9.45 -6.64 10.00
C SER A 92 -10.94 -6.88 10.34
N THR A 93 -11.85 -6.69 9.38
CA THR A 93 -13.29 -6.89 9.59
C THR A 93 -13.67 -8.33 9.21
N PRO A 94 -14.11 -9.17 10.17
CA PRO A 94 -14.45 -10.58 9.93
C PRO A 94 -15.76 -10.77 9.14
#